data_AF-A0A526QT75-F1
#
_entry.id   AF-A0A526QT75-F1
#
_cell.length_a   1.000
_cell.length_b   1.000
_cell.length_c   1.000
_cell.angle_alpha   90.00
_cell.angle_beta   90.00
_cell.angle_gamma   90.00
#
_symmetry.space_group_name_H-M   'P 1'
#
loop_
_entity.id
_entity.type
_entity.pdbx_description
1 polymer ?
#
loop_
_entity_poly.entity_id
_entity_poly.type
_entity_poly.pdbx_seq_one_letter_code
_entity_poly.pdbx_strand_id
1 'polypeptide(L)'
;FVGWKMAGLPIAAAIALGAIVAPPDAVAASAVLGQFKVPHRITAILQGESLLNDATALLIYRIAVSAAIGSVMLKDAVPVILLSTVGSVVAGYLFGRFSLLTLTRIEDAASSTVVQFAGTFGVWILADRLGLSAIITIVVYAMTIARTAPRLMSARRRVSTYSVWESAVFVLNVLAFVLMGLQARSIVGRLSGDDGQGDAFLFAATVLAVVIVARLVWVASYVAVMRWLARFDSEDKRRDAPTFRGAVLVGWCGMRGLVT
;
A
#
# COMPACT_ATOMS: atom_id res chain seq x y z
N PHE A 1 -20.36 -0.94 0.14
CA PHE A 1 -21.71 -1.53 -0.08
C PHE A 1 -22.10 -2.45 1.07
N VAL A 2 -21.39 -3.56 1.29
CA VAL A 2 -21.65 -4.54 2.37
C VAL A 2 -21.80 -3.87 3.74
N GLY A 3 -20.84 -3.03 4.14
CA GLY A 3 -20.89 -2.32 5.42
C GLY A 3 -22.12 -1.41 5.59
N TRP A 4 -22.50 -0.67 4.55
CA TRP A 4 -23.65 0.25 4.60
C TRP A 4 -25.00 -0.50 4.59
N LYS A 5 -25.12 -1.55 3.77
CA LYS A 5 -26.40 -2.28 3.59
C LYS A 5 -26.63 -3.38 4.62
N MET A 6 -25.60 -4.10 5.07
CA MET A 6 -25.74 -5.24 5.98
C MET A 6 -25.42 -4.88 7.44
N ALA A 7 -24.49 -3.96 7.68
CA ALA A 7 -24.08 -3.55 9.03
C ALA A 7 -24.56 -2.14 9.42
N GLY A 8 -25.36 -1.47 8.59
CA GLY A 8 -25.89 -0.13 8.87
C GLY A 8 -24.82 0.95 9.03
N LEU A 9 -23.58 0.70 8.58
CA LEU A 9 -22.47 1.63 8.78
C LEU A 9 -22.71 2.94 8.02
N PRO A 10 -22.34 4.10 8.59
CA PRO A 10 -22.24 5.33 7.83
C PRO A 10 -21.38 5.13 6.58
N ILE A 11 -21.72 5.79 5.47
CA ILE A 11 -21.03 5.60 4.18
C ILE A 11 -19.52 5.80 4.34
N ALA A 12 -19.10 6.79 5.13
CA ALA A 12 -17.69 7.05 5.44
C ALA A 12 -17.02 5.84 6.14
N ALA A 13 -17.65 5.23 7.15
CA ALA A 13 -17.14 4.03 7.80
C ALA A 13 -17.11 2.81 6.85
N ALA A 14 -18.08 2.69 5.94
CA ALA A 14 -18.08 1.63 4.93
C ALA A 14 -16.96 1.82 3.88
N ILE A 15 -16.59 3.07 3.56
CA ILE A 15 -15.42 3.39 2.73
C ILE A 15 -14.13 3.05 3.47
N ALA A 16 -14.03 3.39 4.76
CA ALA A 16 -12.87 3.06 5.60
C ALA A 16 -12.63 1.55 5.68
N LEU A 17 -13.70 0.75 5.87
CA LEU A 17 -13.64 -0.71 5.82
C LEU A 17 -13.13 -1.22 4.47
N GLY A 18 -13.65 -0.65 3.37
CA GLY A 18 -13.20 -1.00 2.03
C GLY A 18 -11.72 -0.67 1.80
N ALA A 19 -11.26 0.46 2.33
CA ALA A 19 -9.88 0.90 2.20
C ALA A 19 -8.91 -0.02 2.96
N ILE A 20 -9.26 -0.47 4.17
CA ILE A 20 -8.45 -1.41 4.96
C ILE A 20 -8.33 -2.76 4.24
N VAL A 21 -9.43 -3.30 3.68
CA VAL A 21 -9.43 -4.66 3.10
C VAL A 21 -8.95 -4.69 1.63
N ALA A 22 -8.75 -3.53 1.00
CA ALA A 22 -8.42 -3.43 -0.42
C ALA A 22 -6.97 -3.84 -0.80
N PRO A 23 -5.91 -3.47 -0.03
CA PRO A 23 -4.55 -3.72 -0.45
C PRO A 23 -4.19 -5.20 -0.56
N PRO A 24 -3.60 -5.62 -1.68
CA PRO A 24 -2.91 -6.89 -1.74
C PRO A 24 -1.57 -6.82 -0.99
N ASP A 25 -1.22 -7.88 -0.26
CA ASP A 25 0.08 -7.95 0.41
C ASP A 25 1.12 -8.61 -0.50
N ALA A 26 1.97 -7.78 -1.10
CA ALA A 26 3.08 -8.28 -1.92
C ALA A 26 4.14 -9.00 -1.11
N VAL A 27 4.27 -8.78 0.20
CA VAL A 27 5.22 -9.50 1.06
C VAL A 27 4.77 -10.94 1.20
N ALA A 28 3.49 -11.17 1.52
CA ALA A 28 2.90 -12.50 1.52
C ALA A 28 3.06 -13.16 0.14
N ALA A 29 2.67 -12.46 -0.93
CA ALA A 29 2.79 -12.97 -2.30
C ALA A 29 4.24 -13.34 -2.67
N SER A 30 5.21 -12.50 -2.31
CA SER A 30 6.63 -12.72 -2.57
C SER A 30 7.20 -13.89 -1.76
N ALA A 31 6.73 -14.12 -0.54
CA ALA A 31 7.17 -15.27 0.27
C ALA A 31 6.77 -16.62 -0.35
N VAL A 32 5.57 -16.70 -0.95
CA VAL A 32 5.12 -17.90 -1.65
C VAL A 32 5.75 -18.01 -3.04
N LEU A 33 5.81 -16.90 -3.80
CA LEU A 33 6.39 -16.88 -5.14
C LEU A 33 7.92 -17.09 -5.12
N GLY A 34 8.61 -16.74 -4.04
CA GLY A 34 10.04 -16.97 -3.84
C GLY A 34 10.44 -18.45 -3.81
N GLN A 35 9.48 -19.35 -3.61
CA GLN A 35 9.68 -20.80 -3.74
C GLN A 35 9.74 -21.26 -5.20
N PHE A 36 9.41 -20.38 -6.15
CA PHE A 36 9.41 -20.65 -7.59
C PHE A 36 10.40 -19.73 -8.32
N LYS A 37 10.91 -20.18 -9.48
CA LYS A 37 11.77 -19.35 -10.35
C LYS A 37 10.93 -18.32 -11.12
N VAL A 38 10.51 -17.27 -10.43
CA VAL A 38 9.73 -16.17 -11.02
C VAL A 38 10.69 -15.11 -11.59
N PRO A 39 10.47 -14.61 -12.83
CA PRO A 39 11.25 -13.52 -13.40
C PRO A 39 11.29 -12.28 -12.49
N HIS A 40 12.48 -11.69 -12.32
CA HIS A 40 12.72 -10.51 -11.46
C HIS A 40 11.85 -9.28 -11.81
N ARG A 41 11.44 -9.19 -13.09
CA ARG A 41 10.53 -8.13 -13.56
C ARG A 41 9.13 -8.27 -12.95
N ILE A 42 8.63 -9.49 -12.78
CA ILE A 42 7.29 -9.75 -12.25
C ILE A 42 7.27 -9.41 -10.75
N THR A 43 8.28 -9.84 -9.99
CA THR A 43 8.40 -9.52 -8.57
C THR A 43 8.51 -8.01 -8.33
N ALA A 44 9.31 -7.31 -9.13
CA ALA A 44 9.44 -5.85 -9.04
C ALA A 44 8.12 -5.09 -9.34
N ILE A 45 7.34 -5.56 -10.33
CA ILE A 45 6.04 -4.97 -10.65
C ILE A 45 5.05 -5.19 -9.50
N LEU A 46 4.97 -6.42 -8.98
CA LEU A 46 4.08 -6.76 -7.85
C LEU A 46 4.40 -5.95 -6.60
N GLN A 47 5.69 -5.80 -6.26
CA GLN A 47 6.13 -4.98 -5.13
C GLN A 47 5.82 -3.50 -5.34
N GLY A 48 6.02 -2.98 -6.55
CA GLY A 48 5.69 -1.60 -6.89
C GLY A 48 4.20 -1.29 -6.81
N GLU A 49 3.35 -2.20 -7.30
CA GLU A 49 1.89 -2.08 -7.23
C GLU A 49 1.38 -2.11 -5.79
N SER A 50 1.87 -3.06 -4.98
CA SER A 50 1.47 -3.18 -3.57
C SER A 50 1.89 -1.96 -2.74
N LEU A 51 3.09 -1.41 -2.94
CA LEU A 51 3.52 -0.20 -2.25
C LEU A 51 2.61 1.00 -2.54
N LEU A 52 2.20 1.18 -3.80
CA LEU A 52 1.26 2.24 -4.17
C LEU A 52 -0.15 1.96 -3.63
N ASN A 53 -0.58 0.71 -3.61
CA ASN A 53 -1.87 0.32 -3.04
C ASN A 53 -1.93 0.56 -1.53
N ASP A 54 -0.90 0.20 -0.77
CA ASP A 54 -0.83 0.43 0.67
C ASP A 54 -0.93 1.93 1.00
N ALA A 55 -0.15 2.75 0.28
CA ALA A 55 -0.18 4.20 0.43
C ALA A 55 -1.58 4.77 0.09
N THR A 56 -2.17 4.32 -1.01
CA THR A 56 -3.49 4.80 -1.46
C THR A 56 -4.60 4.37 -0.50
N ALA A 57 -4.57 3.13 -0.01
CA ALA A 57 -5.53 2.63 0.96
C ALA A 57 -5.45 3.36 2.29
N LEU A 58 -4.25 3.59 2.82
CA LEU A 58 -4.06 4.35 4.05
C LEU A 58 -4.57 5.80 3.88
N LEU A 59 -4.36 6.41 2.71
CA LEU A 59 -4.88 7.74 2.40
C LEU A 59 -6.42 7.76 2.37
N ILE A 60 -7.04 6.82 1.65
CA ILE A 60 -8.50 6.70 1.58
C ILE A 60 -9.07 6.42 2.97
N TYR A 61 -8.44 5.56 3.76
CA TYR A 61 -8.83 5.26 5.14
C TYR A 61 -8.82 6.53 6.00
N ARG A 62 -7.73 7.32 5.97
CA ARG A 62 -7.63 8.57 6.77
C ARG A 62 -8.72 9.58 6.40
N ILE A 63 -9.00 9.75 5.10
CA ILE A 63 -10.06 10.64 4.60
C ILE A 63 -11.44 10.13 5.01
N ALA A 64 -11.66 8.81 4.92
CA ALA A 64 -12.92 8.20 5.29
C ALA A 64 -13.20 8.32 6.80
N VAL A 65 -12.19 8.11 7.65
CA VAL A 65 -12.31 8.29 9.10
C VAL A 65 -12.54 9.76 9.46
N SER A 66 -11.82 10.71 8.85
CA SER A 66 -12.03 12.14 9.12
C SER A 66 -13.42 12.60 8.72
N ALA A 67 -13.94 12.12 7.58
CA ALA A 67 -15.30 12.37 7.14
C ALA A 67 -16.35 11.74 8.08
N ALA A 68 -16.09 10.54 8.61
CA ALA A 68 -16.99 9.86 9.55
C ALA A 68 -17.15 10.61 10.89
N ILE A 69 -16.10 11.33 11.32
CA ILE A 69 -16.10 12.13 12.55
C ILE A 69 -16.74 13.53 12.32
N GLY A 70 -17.19 13.83 11.09
CA GLY A 70 -17.88 15.08 10.76
C GLY A 70 -16.96 16.29 10.55
N SER A 71 -15.66 16.06 10.39
CA SER A 71 -14.65 17.15 10.33
C SER A 71 -14.52 17.83 8.96
N VAL A 72 -15.24 17.39 7.92
CA VAL A 72 -15.03 17.86 6.55
C VAL A 72 -16.36 18.07 5.81
N MET A 73 -16.75 19.34 5.56
CA MET A 73 -17.74 19.66 4.53
C MET A 73 -17.08 19.58 3.15
N LEU A 74 -17.63 18.74 2.27
CA LEU A 74 -17.03 18.34 0.98
C LEU A 74 -16.72 19.51 0.02
N LYS A 75 -17.36 20.67 0.18
CA LYS A 75 -17.25 21.81 -0.74
C LYS A 75 -16.00 22.68 -0.48
N ASP A 76 -15.64 22.88 0.78
CA ASP A 76 -14.43 23.64 1.16
C ASP A 76 -13.17 22.77 1.18
N ALA A 77 -13.36 21.44 1.17
CA ALA A 77 -12.29 20.46 1.27
C ALA A 77 -11.50 20.28 -0.03
N VAL A 78 -12.14 20.42 -1.19
CA VAL A 78 -11.51 20.15 -2.50
C VAL A 78 -10.26 21.00 -2.75
N PRO A 79 -10.28 22.34 -2.64
CA PRO A 79 -9.08 23.15 -2.86
C PRO A 79 -7.97 22.88 -1.83
N VAL A 80 -8.33 22.60 -0.57
CA VAL A 80 -7.38 22.25 0.51
C VAL A 80 -6.72 20.88 0.24
N ILE A 81 -7.49 19.90 -0.21
CA ILE A 81 -7.00 18.57 -0.60
C ILE A 81 -6.09 18.67 -1.82
N LEU A 82 -6.46 19.49 -2.82
CA LEU A 82 -5.64 19.66 -4.02
C LEU A 82 -4.29 20.32 -3.67
N LEU A 83 -4.33 21.41 -2.89
CA LEU A 83 -3.15 22.14 -2.46
C LEU A 83 -2.24 21.27 -1.58
N SER A 84 -2.80 20.55 -0.62
CA SER A 84 -2.02 19.62 0.23
C SER A 84 -1.41 18.48 -0.56
N THR A 85 -2.10 17.96 -1.58
CA THR A 85 -1.58 16.89 -2.46
C THR A 85 -0.40 17.40 -3.30
N VAL A 86 -0.56 18.54 -3.99
CA VAL A 86 0.51 19.13 -4.80
C VAL A 86 1.68 19.56 -3.91
N GLY A 87 1.38 20.18 -2.77
CA GLY A 87 2.36 20.56 -1.74
C GLY A 87 3.16 19.36 -1.23
N SER A 88 2.51 18.21 -0.99
CA SER A 88 3.17 16.96 -0.61
C SER A 88 4.14 16.44 -1.66
N VAL A 89 3.78 16.52 -2.94
CA VAL A 89 4.67 16.08 -4.02
C VAL A 89 5.90 16.97 -4.09
N VAL A 90 5.73 18.28 -4.06
CA VAL A 90 6.84 19.24 -4.09
C VAL A 90 7.72 19.08 -2.84
N ALA A 91 7.12 19.04 -1.65
CA ALA A 91 7.85 18.89 -0.40
C ALA A 91 8.62 17.56 -0.35
N GLY A 92 8.00 16.45 -0.74
CA GLY A 92 8.64 15.14 -0.78
C GLY A 92 9.86 15.12 -1.70
N TYR A 93 9.74 15.74 -2.88
CA TYR A 93 10.87 15.89 -3.81
C TYR A 93 12.00 16.73 -3.20
N LEU A 94 11.68 17.89 -2.61
CA LEU A 94 12.67 18.78 -2.00
C LEU A 94 13.38 18.12 -0.81
N PHE A 95 12.64 17.47 0.09
CA PHE A 95 13.22 16.72 1.19
C PHE A 95 14.09 15.55 0.71
N GLY A 96 13.69 14.87 -0.37
CA GLY A 96 14.49 13.80 -0.97
C GLY A 96 15.82 14.33 -1.51
N ARG A 97 15.79 15.45 -2.23
CA ARG A 97 16.99 16.14 -2.73
C ARG A 97 17.89 16.60 -1.59
N PHE A 98 17.34 17.17 -0.53
CA PHE A 98 18.10 17.60 0.65
C PHE A 98 18.75 16.42 1.37
N SER A 99 17.99 15.33 1.57
CA SER A 99 18.50 14.12 2.21
C SER A 99 19.65 13.49 1.42
N LEU A 100 19.62 13.56 0.08
CA LEU A 100 20.72 13.07 -0.76
C LEU A 100 22.01 13.88 -0.55
N LEU A 101 21.92 15.20 -0.38
CA LEU A 101 23.10 16.04 -0.09
C LEU A 101 23.77 15.60 1.21
N THR A 102 22.97 15.31 2.25
CA THR A 102 23.48 14.80 3.53
C THR A 102 24.06 13.40 3.39
N LEU A 103 23.34 12.48 2.73
CA LEU A 103 23.76 11.09 2.56
C LEU A 103 25.05 10.96 1.76
N THR A 104 25.30 11.83 0.78
CA THR A 104 26.56 11.81 0.02
C THR A 104 27.78 12.17 0.84
N ARG A 105 27.62 12.88 1.96
CA ARG A 105 28.71 13.27 2.86
C ARG A 105 29.08 12.19 3.89
N ILE A 106 28.30 11.12 3.98
CA ILE A 106 28.47 10.07 4.98
C ILE A 106 29.13 8.85 4.32
N GLU A 107 30.34 8.51 4.77
CA GLU A 107 31.12 7.41 4.19
C GLU A 107 30.85 6.05 4.84
N ASP A 108 30.40 6.03 6.10
CA ASP A 108 30.10 4.80 6.84
C ASP A 108 28.65 4.34 6.67
N ALA A 109 28.45 3.01 6.61
CA ALA A 109 27.15 2.40 6.36
C ALA A 109 26.19 2.50 7.57
N ALA A 110 26.70 2.38 8.80
CA ALA A 110 25.87 2.48 10.00
C ALA A 110 25.34 3.90 10.15
N SER A 111 26.23 4.90 10.03
CA SER A 111 25.87 6.33 10.08
C SER A 111 24.85 6.70 8.99
N SER A 112 25.06 6.22 7.77
CA SER A 112 24.12 6.44 6.65
C SER A 112 22.73 5.87 6.96
N THR A 113 22.67 4.69 7.58
CA THR A 113 21.42 4.04 7.92
C THR A 113 20.67 4.78 9.03
N VAL A 114 21.38 5.25 10.07
CA VAL A 114 20.79 6.09 11.13
C VAL A 114 20.18 7.37 10.55
N VAL A 115 20.90 8.06 9.66
CA VAL A 115 20.41 9.27 9.01
C VAL A 115 19.21 8.99 8.10
N GLN A 116 19.15 7.83 7.44
CA GLN A 116 17.98 7.44 6.64
C GLN A 116 16.74 7.20 7.51
N PHE A 117 16.87 6.51 8.65
CA PHE A 117 15.75 6.36 9.59
C PHE A 117 15.29 7.71 10.14
N ALA A 118 16.22 8.53 10.63
CA ALA A 118 15.93 9.86 11.13
C ALA A 118 15.27 10.74 10.05
N GLY A 119 15.76 10.68 8.81
CA GLY A 119 15.19 11.39 7.67
C GLY A 119 13.77 10.91 7.33
N THR A 120 13.54 9.60 7.34
CA THR A 120 12.22 9.00 7.05
C THR A 120 11.16 9.46 8.06
N PHE A 121 11.45 9.34 9.35
CA PHE A 121 10.52 9.79 10.40
C PHE A 121 10.42 11.33 10.46
N GLY A 122 11.53 12.04 10.27
CA GLY A 122 11.57 13.50 10.27
C GLY A 122 10.71 14.09 9.15
N VAL A 123 10.80 13.55 7.94
CA VAL A 123 9.96 13.95 6.80
C VAL A 123 8.49 13.69 7.06
N TRP A 124 8.15 12.53 7.65
CA TRP A 124 6.77 12.23 8.04
C TRP A 124 6.21 13.28 9.00
N ILE A 125 6.92 13.54 10.10
CA ILE A 125 6.48 14.48 11.13
C ILE A 125 6.36 15.90 10.56
N LEU A 126 7.34 16.32 9.77
CA LEU A 126 7.34 17.64 9.16
C LEU A 126 6.19 17.81 8.17
N ALA A 127 5.89 16.79 7.37
CA ALA A 127 4.75 16.81 6.46
C ALA A 127 3.42 16.98 7.21
N ASP A 128 3.21 16.23 8.31
CA ASP A 128 1.99 16.35 9.11
C ASP A 128 1.87 17.72 9.78
N ARG A 129 2.98 18.28 10.29
CA ARG A 129 3.04 19.64 10.88
C ARG A 129 2.76 20.75 9.87
N LEU A 130 3.12 20.55 8.61
CA LEU A 130 2.85 21.48 7.51
C LEU A 130 1.44 21.33 6.93
N GLY A 131 0.60 20.45 7.47
CA GLY A 131 -0.73 20.16 6.94
C GLY A 131 -0.71 19.46 5.57
N LEU A 132 0.41 18.82 5.23
CA LEU A 132 0.58 18.06 4.00
C LEU A 132 0.14 16.60 4.21
N SER A 133 -0.14 15.89 3.13
CA SER A 133 -0.29 14.43 3.18
C SER A 133 1.06 13.77 3.47
N ALA A 134 1.28 13.36 4.72
CA ALA A 134 2.51 12.67 5.13
C ALA A 134 2.80 11.44 4.26
N ILE A 135 1.74 10.71 3.85
CA ILE A 135 1.82 9.53 3.01
C ILE A 135 2.35 9.86 1.61
N ILE A 136 1.78 10.86 0.94
CA ILE A 136 2.24 11.26 -0.40
C ILE A 136 3.66 11.82 -0.32
N THR A 137 3.93 12.63 0.70
CA THR A 137 5.24 13.24 0.92
C THR A 137 6.32 12.19 1.11
N ILE A 138 6.07 11.15 1.92
CA ILE A 138 7.06 10.10 2.17
C ILE A 138 7.27 9.18 0.96
N VAL A 139 6.21 8.90 0.19
CA VAL A 139 6.32 8.11 -1.05
C VAL A 139 7.18 8.86 -2.07
N VAL A 140 6.93 10.15 -2.29
CA VAL A 140 7.73 10.96 -3.24
C VAL A 140 9.17 11.13 -2.75
N TYR A 141 9.36 11.34 -1.45
CA TYR A 141 10.68 11.35 -0.80
C TYR A 141 11.46 10.07 -1.08
N ALA A 142 10.87 8.91 -0.78
CA ALA A 142 11.50 7.61 -0.98
C ALA A 142 11.79 7.33 -2.46
N MET A 143 10.86 7.64 -3.36
CA MET A 143 11.07 7.50 -4.82
C MET A 143 12.22 8.38 -5.32
N THR A 144 12.33 9.61 -4.81
CA THR A 144 13.41 10.55 -5.16
C THR A 144 14.78 10.01 -4.76
N ILE A 145 14.87 9.44 -3.56
CA ILE A 145 16.10 8.79 -3.07
C ILE A 145 16.39 7.52 -3.86
N ALA A 146 15.43 6.61 -4.01
CA ALA A 146 15.61 5.31 -4.68
C ALA A 146 16.08 5.47 -6.14
N ARG A 147 15.59 6.49 -6.85
CA ARG A 147 16.02 6.79 -8.24
C ARG A 147 17.44 7.34 -8.33
N THR A 148 17.90 8.08 -7.32
CA THR A 148 19.15 8.84 -7.40
C THR A 148 20.31 8.16 -6.64
N ALA A 149 20.03 7.42 -5.58
CA ALA A 149 21.02 6.76 -4.73
C ALA A 149 21.97 5.80 -5.50
N PRO A 150 21.53 5.01 -6.50
CA PRO A 150 22.44 4.13 -7.25
C PRO A 150 23.56 4.87 -7.99
N ARG A 151 23.35 6.14 -8.35
CA ARG A 151 24.35 6.98 -9.05
C ARG A 151 25.33 7.66 -8.09
N LEU A 152 24.99 7.77 -6.81
CA LEU A 152 25.71 8.59 -5.83
C LEU A 152 26.35 7.79 -4.70
N MET A 153 25.93 6.53 -4.48
CA MET A 153 26.39 5.71 -3.36
C MET A 153 27.10 4.43 -3.82
N SER A 154 28.16 4.06 -3.10
CA SER A 154 28.93 2.86 -3.39
C SER A 154 28.11 1.58 -3.16
N ALA A 155 28.39 0.54 -3.96
CA ALA A 155 27.67 -0.74 -3.88
C ALA A 155 27.76 -1.38 -2.48
N ARG A 156 28.93 -1.30 -1.82
CA ARG A 156 29.14 -1.86 -0.47
C ARG A 156 28.23 -1.22 0.58
N ARG A 157 28.11 0.12 0.57
CA ARG A 157 27.19 0.85 1.47
C ARG A 157 25.74 0.45 1.20
N ARG A 158 25.35 0.37 -0.08
CA ARG A 158 23.99 -0.01 -0.47
C ARG A 158 23.61 -1.40 0.01
N VAL A 159 24.48 -2.40 -0.14
CA VAL A 159 24.20 -3.76 0.33
C VAL A 159 23.97 -3.78 1.85
N SER A 160 24.85 -3.14 2.62
CA SER A 160 24.70 -3.08 4.07
C SER A 160 23.42 -2.35 4.50
N THR A 161 23.13 -1.18 3.92
CA THR A 161 21.90 -0.44 4.20
C THR A 161 20.65 -1.24 3.82
N TYR A 162 20.65 -1.94 2.69
CA TYR A 162 19.50 -2.77 2.28
C TYR A 162 19.23 -3.90 3.27
N SER A 163 20.28 -4.59 3.76
CA SER A 163 20.10 -5.65 4.76
C SER A 163 19.48 -5.15 6.07
N VAL A 164 19.86 -3.94 6.52
CA VAL A 164 19.26 -3.33 7.72
C VAL A 164 17.79 -2.98 7.49
N TRP A 165 17.45 -2.38 6.34
CA TRP A 165 16.06 -2.07 5.99
C TRP A 165 15.20 -3.31 5.84
N GLU A 166 15.70 -4.37 5.20
CA GLU A 166 15.01 -5.64 5.06
C GLU A 166 14.70 -6.26 6.43
N SER A 167 15.69 -6.24 7.33
CA SER A 167 15.51 -6.71 8.70
C SER A 167 14.49 -5.87 9.48
N ALA A 168 14.52 -4.55 9.33
CA ALA A 168 13.57 -3.65 9.96
C ALA A 168 12.13 -3.86 9.45
N VAL A 169 11.94 -3.97 8.13
CA VAL A 169 10.64 -4.26 7.50
C VAL A 169 10.12 -5.61 7.97
N PHE A 170 10.98 -6.64 8.03
CA PHE A 170 10.60 -7.96 8.54
C PHE A 170 10.11 -7.88 9.99
N VAL A 171 10.86 -7.23 10.88
CA VAL A 171 10.47 -7.09 12.29
C VAL A 171 9.16 -6.30 12.44
N LEU A 172 9.00 -5.21 11.69
CA LEU A 172 7.77 -4.40 11.71
C LEU A 172 6.56 -5.21 11.23
N ASN A 173 6.72 -6.04 10.20
CA ASN A 173 5.67 -6.91 9.71
C ASN A 173 5.29 -7.97 10.75
N VAL A 174 6.27 -8.66 11.33
CA VAL A 174 6.02 -9.64 12.41
C VAL A 174 5.30 -8.98 13.58
N LEU A 175 5.75 -7.79 14.01
CA LEU A 175 5.13 -7.05 15.10
C LEU A 175 3.67 -6.71 14.78
N ALA A 176 3.40 -6.19 13.59
CA ALA A 176 2.05 -5.83 13.19
C ALA A 176 1.12 -7.07 13.09
N PHE A 177 1.61 -8.23 12.61
CA PHE A 177 0.86 -9.49 12.65
C PHE A 177 0.55 -9.95 14.08
N VAL A 178 1.53 -9.87 14.98
CA VAL A 178 1.35 -10.22 16.40
C VAL A 178 0.31 -9.31 17.06
N LEU A 179 0.38 -8.00 16.81
CA LEU A 179 -0.58 -7.03 17.33
C LEU A 179 -1.99 -7.28 16.80
N MET A 180 -2.15 -7.56 15.51
CA MET A 180 -3.44 -7.91 14.92
C MET A 180 -3.99 -9.20 15.52
N GLY A 181 -3.16 -10.25 15.67
CA GLY A 181 -3.57 -11.50 16.31
C GLY A 181 -4.03 -11.31 17.76
N LEU A 182 -3.33 -10.46 18.52
CA LEU A 182 -3.71 -10.13 19.90
C LEU A 182 -5.04 -9.37 19.96
N GLN A 183 -5.25 -8.40 19.05
CA GLN A 183 -6.51 -7.66 18.96
C GLN A 183 -7.67 -8.56 18.51
N ALA A 184 -7.44 -9.46 17.56
CA ALA A 184 -8.44 -10.41 17.09
C ALA A 184 -9.01 -11.25 18.24
N ARG A 185 -8.16 -11.73 19.17
CA ARG A 185 -8.62 -12.46 20.36
C ARG A 185 -9.56 -11.63 21.23
N SER A 186 -9.24 -10.35 21.43
CA SER A 186 -10.10 -9.44 22.21
C SER A 186 -11.44 -9.18 21.52
N ILE A 187 -11.43 -8.96 20.20
CA ILE A 187 -12.64 -8.72 19.40
C ILE A 187 -13.54 -9.95 19.41
N VAL A 188 -13.00 -11.15 19.16
CA VAL A 188 -13.75 -12.41 19.20
C VAL A 188 -14.31 -12.66 20.60
N GLY A 189 -13.53 -12.42 21.66
CA GLY A 189 -14.00 -12.56 23.04
C GLY A 189 -15.18 -11.66 23.40
N ARG A 190 -15.24 -10.44 22.85
CA ARG A 190 -16.39 -9.52 23.02
C ARG A 190 -17.63 -9.95 22.25
N LEU A 191 -17.46 -10.68 21.15
CA LEU A 191 -18.54 -11.21 20.34
C LEU A 191 -19.16 -12.49 20.92
N SER A 192 -18.46 -13.19 21.82
CA SER A 192 -18.92 -14.45 22.44
C SER A 192 -20.03 -14.30 23.49
N GLY A 193 -20.48 -13.08 23.78
CA GLY A 193 -21.38 -12.77 24.91
C GLY A 193 -22.88 -12.67 24.61
N ASP A 194 -23.31 -12.69 23.34
CA ASP A 194 -24.71 -12.67 22.90
C ASP A 194 -24.79 -13.27 21.48
N ASP A 195 -25.99 -13.64 21.00
CA ASP A 195 -26.33 -14.37 19.75
C ASP A 195 -25.73 -13.84 18.41
N GLY A 196 -24.82 -12.86 18.43
CA GLY A 196 -24.23 -12.19 17.26
C GLY A 196 -22.96 -12.83 16.66
N GLN A 197 -22.45 -13.96 17.18
CA GLN A 197 -21.28 -14.63 16.57
C GLN A 197 -21.55 -15.10 15.13
N GLY A 198 -22.76 -15.63 14.88
CA GLY A 198 -23.17 -16.07 13.55
C GLY A 198 -23.22 -14.90 12.56
N ASP A 199 -23.81 -13.77 12.97
CA ASP A 199 -23.93 -12.58 12.13
C ASP A 199 -22.57 -11.91 11.87
N ALA A 200 -21.68 -11.86 12.87
CA ALA A 200 -20.33 -11.34 12.70
C ALA A 200 -19.51 -12.21 11.73
N PHE A 201 -19.62 -13.54 11.85
CA PHE A 201 -18.96 -14.47 10.94
C PHE A 201 -19.52 -14.36 9.52
N LEU A 202 -20.85 -14.30 9.38
CA LEU A 202 -21.51 -14.11 8.09
C LEU A 202 -21.10 -12.78 7.44
N PHE A 203 -21.02 -11.70 8.21
CA PHE A 203 -20.55 -10.40 7.75
C PHE A 203 -19.10 -10.48 7.26
N ALA A 204 -18.20 -11.05 8.06
CA ALA A 204 -16.79 -11.23 7.70
C ALA A 204 -16.62 -12.10 6.44
N ALA A 205 -17.35 -13.22 6.36
CA ALA A 205 -17.36 -14.10 5.19
C ALA A 205 -17.90 -13.39 3.95
N THR A 206 -18.93 -12.56 4.10
CA THR A 206 -19.50 -11.77 3.00
C THR A 206 -18.51 -10.70 2.52
N VAL A 207 -17.84 -9.99 3.43
CA VAL A 207 -16.78 -9.04 3.09
C VAL A 207 -15.66 -9.76 2.35
N LEU A 208 -15.20 -10.91 2.85
CA LEU A 208 -14.16 -11.71 2.21
C LEU A 208 -14.56 -12.09 0.77
N ALA A 209 -15.75 -12.66 0.59
CA ALA A 209 -16.28 -13.09 -0.69
C ALA A 209 -16.42 -11.91 -1.66
N VAL A 210 -16.99 -10.78 -1.23
CA VAL A 210 -17.16 -9.59 -2.06
C VAL A 210 -15.82 -9.05 -2.53
N VAL A 211 -14.82 -8.97 -1.66
CA VAL A 211 -13.50 -8.47 -2.08
C VAL A 211 -12.79 -9.48 -3.00
N ILE A 212 -13.02 -10.80 -2.85
CA ILE A 212 -12.47 -11.81 -3.77
C ILE A 212 -13.09 -11.63 -5.16
N VAL A 213 -14.41 -11.53 -5.23
CA VAL A 213 -15.16 -11.31 -6.47
C VAL A 213 -14.76 -9.99 -7.11
N ALA A 214 -14.69 -8.90 -6.34
CA ALA A 214 -14.30 -7.58 -6.84
C ALA A 214 -12.91 -7.63 -7.50
N ARG A 215 -11.96 -8.36 -6.89
CA ARG A 215 -10.63 -8.56 -7.48
C ARG A 215 -10.68 -9.35 -8.78
N LEU A 216 -11.39 -10.48 -8.80
CA LEU A 216 -11.53 -11.31 -10.01
C LEU A 216 -12.17 -10.52 -11.15
N VAL A 217 -13.22 -9.75 -10.85
CA VAL A 217 -13.89 -8.87 -11.81
C VAL A 217 -12.93 -7.80 -12.33
N TRP A 218 -12.16 -7.16 -11.46
CA TRP A 218 -11.19 -6.13 -11.86
C TRP A 218 -10.11 -6.71 -12.79
N VAL A 219 -9.49 -7.83 -12.42
CA VAL A 219 -8.46 -8.48 -13.25
C VAL A 219 -9.03 -8.97 -14.58
N ALA A 220 -10.22 -9.56 -14.57
CA ALA A 220 -10.91 -9.97 -15.79
C ALA A 220 -11.24 -8.77 -16.70
N SER A 221 -11.69 -7.66 -16.12
CA SER A 221 -11.99 -6.42 -16.84
C SER A 221 -10.72 -5.83 -17.46
N TYR A 222 -9.62 -5.76 -16.70
CA TYR A 222 -8.33 -5.30 -17.21
C TYR A 222 -7.87 -6.11 -18.43
N VAL A 223 -7.99 -7.45 -18.36
CA VAL A 223 -7.61 -8.34 -19.46
C VAL A 223 -8.54 -8.20 -20.66
N ALA A 224 -9.85 -8.03 -20.42
CA ALA A 224 -10.82 -7.79 -21.49
C ALA A 224 -10.54 -6.47 -22.21
N VAL A 225 -10.27 -5.39 -21.47
CA VAL A 225 -9.93 -4.06 -22.03
C VAL A 225 -8.61 -4.12 -22.79
N MET A 226 -7.55 -4.71 -22.22
CA MET A 226 -6.25 -4.81 -22.89
C MET A 226 -6.32 -5.65 -24.16
N ARG A 227 -7.13 -6.74 -24.16
CA ARG A 227 -7.38 -7.52 -25.38
C ARG A 227 -8.20 -6.75 -26.41
N TRP A 228 -9.18 -5.97 -25.97
CA TRP A 228 -9.98 -5.13 -26.87
C TRP A 228 -9.11 -4.04 -27.51
N LEU A 229 -8.25 -3.37 -26.73
CA LEU A 229 -7.30 -2.36 -27.23
C LEU A 229 -6.25 -2.98 -28.17
N ALA A 230 -5.73 -4.17 -27.85
CA ALA A 230 -4.80 -4.89 -28.72
C ALA A 230 -5.41 -5.29 -30.08
N ARG A 231 -6.75 -5.34 -30.20
CA ARG A 231 -7.40 -5.53 -31.51
C ARG A 231 -7.21 -4.33 -32.44
N PHE A 232 -6.87 -3.15 -31.94
CA PHE A 232 -6.66 -1.93 -32.71
C PHE A 232 -5.16 -1.58 -32.88
N ASP A 233 -4.25 -2.38 -32.35
CA ASP A 233 -2.80 -2.14 -32.37
C ASP A 233 -2.06 -3.20 -33.23
N SER A 234 -0.78 -2.95 -33.54
CA SER A 234 0.04 -3.78 -34.44
C SER A 234 0.17 -5.25 -33.99
N GLU A 235 0.40 -6.17 -34.95
CA GLU A 235 0.43 -7.63 -34.71
C GLU A 235 1.38 -8.09 -33.60
N ASP A 236 2.51 -7.41 -33.38
CA ASP A 236 3.44 -7.73 -32.29
C ASP A 236 2.84 -7.55 -30.89
N LYS A 237 2.01 -6.53 -30.66
CA LYS A 237 1.32 -6.33 -29.37
C LYS A 237 0.13 -7.26 -29.17
N ARG A 238 -0.44 -7.82 -30.23
CA ARG A 238 -1.45 -8.88 -30.14
C ARG A 238 -0.85 -10.19 -29.61
N ARG A 239 0.42 -10.48 -29.93
CA ARG A 239 1.15 -11.66 -29.41
C ARG A 239 1.51 -11.54 -27.93
N ASP A 240 1.81 -10.33 -27.46
CA ASP A 240 2.10 -10.03 -26.03
C ASP A 240 0.84 -9.81 -25.17
N ALA A 241 -0.36 -9.93 -25.74
CA ALA A 241 -1.61 -9.69 -25.01
C ALA A 241 -1.79 -10.72 -23.88
N PRO A 242 -2.17 -10.29 -22.66
CA PRO A 242 -2.27 -11.17 -21.50
C PRO A 242 -3.26 -12.32 -21.75
N THR A 243 -2.80 -13.55 -21.48
CA THR A 243 -3.60 -14.77 -21.61
C THR A 243 -4.57 -14.92 -20.44
N PHE A 244 -5.78 -15.42 -20.70
CA PHE A 244 -6.79 -15.66 -19.65
C PHE A 244 -6.27 -16.56 -18.52
N ARG A 245 -5.41 -17.55 -18.83
CA ARG A 245 -4.71 -18.37 -17.83
C ARG A 245 -3.75 -17.54 -16.95
N GLY A 246 -3.01 -16.59 -17.54
CA GLY A 246 -2.13 -15.68 -16.79
C GLY A 246 -2.92 -14.68 -15.94
N ALA A 247 -4.08 -14.23 -16.42
CA ALA A 247 -5.00 -13.38 -15.68
C ALA A 247 -5.57 -14.06 -14.43
N VAL A 248 -6.01 -15.32 -14.56
CA VAL A 248 -6.49 -16.13 -13.43
C VAL A 248 -5.37 -16.35 -12.41
N LEU A 249 -4.14 -16.62 -12.87
CA LEU A 249 -2.98 -16.82 -12.02
C LEU A 249 -2.58 -15.54 -11.27
N VAL A 250 -2.57 -14.38 -11.93
CA VAL A 250 -2.32 -13.06 -11.31
C VAL A 250 -3.46 -12.67 -10.35
N GLY A 251 -4.71 -12.92 -10.73
CA GLY A 251 -5.89 -12.67 -9.89
C GLY A 251 -5.90 -13.51 -8.62
N TRP A 252 -5.38 -14.75 -8.69
CA TRP A 252 -5.33 -15.70 -7.58
C TRP A 252 -4.08 -15.57 -6.70
N CYS A 253 -2.93 -15.20 -7.28
CA CYS A 253 -1.66 -15.00 -6.53
C CYS A 253 -1.64 -13.72 -5.68
N GLY A 254 -2.68 -12.88 -5.77
CA GLY A 254 -2.85 -11.72 -4.93
C GLY A 254 -3.29 -12.09 -3.51
N MET A 255 -2.39 -12.69 -2.73
CA MET A 255 -2.64 -12.90 -1.31
C MET A 255 -2.87 -11.56 -0.61
N ARG A 256 -3.88 -11.51 0.25
CA ARG A 256 -4.10 -10.39 1.16
C ARG A 256 -3.25 -10.62 2.39
N GLY A 257 -2.77 -9.54 2.96
CA GLY A 257 -2.01 -9.59 4.19
C GLY A 257 -2.07 -8.23 4.85
N LEU A 258 -0.99 -7.86 5.53
CA LEU A 258 -0.94 -7.13 6.81
C LEU A 258 -1.90 -5.97 7.09
N VAL A 259 -2.51 -5.34 6.10
CA VAL A 259 -3.41 -4.20 6.25
C VAL A 259 -4.90 -4.61 6.27
N THR A 260 -5.24 -5.88 6.00
CA THR A 260 -6.62 -6.40 6.05
C THR A 260 -6.99 -7.05 7.38
#